data_AF-A0A7X9S6B2-F1
#
_entry.id   AF-A0A7X9S6B2-F1
#
_cell.length_a   1.000
_cell.length_b   1.000
_cell.length_c   1.000
_cell.angle_alpha   90.00
_cell.angle_beta   90.00
_cell.angle_gamma   90.00
#
_symmetry.space_group_name_H-M   'P 1'
#
loop_
_entity.id
_entity.type
_entity.pdbx_description
1 polymer ?
#
loop_
_entity_poly.entity_id
_entity_poly.type
_entity_poly.pdbx_seq_one_letter_code
_entity_poly.pdbx_strand_id
1 'polypeptide(L)' 'MFIGKVESELSEKEEVICPICGEKMEEYSYDYNTDTNEKIDYKCPNCGHRLCILVE' A
#
# COMPACT_ATOMS: atom_id res chain seq x y z
N MET A 1 21.15 22.83 -14.79
CA MET A 1 19.83 23.03 -14.17
C MET A 1 19.19 21.66 -14.07
N PHE A 2 19.01 21.17 -12.83
CA PHE A 2 18.41 19.86 -12.57
C PHE A 2 16.89 20.00 -12.62
N ILE A 3 16.24 19.28 -13.53
CA ILE A 3 14.83 18.89 -13.47
C ILE A 3 14.80 17.53 -14.18
N GLY A 4 14.81 16.41 -13.47
CA GLY A 4 13.81 16.01 -12.48
C GLY A 4 13.06 14.84 -13.12
N LYS A 5 13.66 13.66 -13.02
CA LYS A 5 13.11 12.40 -13.52
C LYS A 5 11.84 12.11 -12.73
N VAL A 6 10.67 12.20 -13.36
CA VAL A 6 9.43 11.65 -12.80
C VAL A 6 9.05 10.42 -13.60
N GLU A 7 9.82 9.35 -13.41
CA GLU A 7 9.35 8.01 -13.73
C GLU A 7 8.31 7.65 -12.67
N SER A 8 7.06 8.00 -12.95
CA SER A 8 5.91 7.43 -12.24
C SER A 8 5.46 6.24 -13.08
N GLU A 9 6.22 5.16 -12.98
CA GLU A 9 5.87 3.85 -13.49
C GLU A 9 4.66 3.38 -12.68
N LEU A 10 3.46 3.73 -13.14
CA LEU A 10 2.21 3.33 -12.50
C LEU A 10 1.97 1.85 -12.83
N SER A 11 2.71 1.02 -12.10
CA SER A 11 2.49 -0.42 -11.99
C SER A 11 1.07 -0.62 -11.47
N GLU A 12 0.26 -1.36 -12.23
CA GLU A 12 -1.15 -1.71 -11.99
C GLU A 12 -1.33 -2.58 -10.72
N LYS A 13 -0.90 -2.07 -9.57
CA LYS A 13 -1.13 -2.67 -8.26
C LYS A 13 -2.38 -2.02 -7.70
N GLU A 14 -3.32 -2.81 -7.22
CA GLU A 14 -4.60 -2.33 -6.71
C GLU A 14 -4.38 -1.20 -5.69
N GLU A 15 -4.77 0.02 -6.08
CA GLU A 15 -4.56 1.20 -5.25
C GLU A 15 -5.58 1.19 -4.11
N VAL A 16 -5.16 0.72 -2.93
CA VAL A 16 -6.02 0.75 -1.74
C VAL A 16 -6.15 2.18 -1.24
N ILE A 17 -7.38 2.69 -1.17
CA ILE A 17 -7.68 4.03 -0.69
C ILE A 17 -8.09 3.98 0.78
N CYS A 18 -7.55 4.88 1.60
CA CYS A 18 -7.91 4.98 3.00
C CYS A 18 -9.34 5.50 3.14
N PRO A 19 -10.24 4.79 3.85
CA PRO A 19 -11.62 5.25 4.06
C PRO A 19 -11.74 6.46 5.00
N ILE A 20 -10.65 6.85 5.68
CA ILE A 20 -10.65 7.97 6.64
C ILE A 20 -10.28 9.29 5.96
N CYS A 21 -9.19 9.33 5.21
CA CYS A 21 -8.69 10.55 4.57
C CYS A 21 -8.81 10.56 3.04
N GLY A 22 -9.11 9.43 2.40
CA GLY A 22 -9.21 9.32 0.95
C GLY A 22 -7.87 9.27 0.21
N GLU A 23 -6.75 9.11 0.92
CA GLU A 23 -5.43 8.96 0.31
C GLU A 23 -5.06 7.51 0.00
N LYS A 24 -4.12 7.36 -0.95
CA LYS A 24 -3.53 6.08 -1.31
C LYS A 24 -2.75 5.51 -0.12
N MET A 25 -3.05 4.26 0.20
CA MET A 25 -2.38 3.51 1.25
C MET A 25 -1.17 2.79 0.64
N GLU A 26 -0.13 2.64 1.44
CA GLU A 26 1.08 1.92 1.05
C GLU A 26 0.99 0.47 1.56
N GLU A 27 1.32 -0.48 0.70
CA GLU A 27 1.43 -1.90 1.06
C GLU A 27 2.65 -2.14 1.97
N TYR A 28 2.43 -2.90 3.03
CA TYR A 28 3.42 -3.39 3.97
C TYR A 28 3.25 -4.91 4.07
N SER A 29 4.10 -5.65 3.39
CA SER A 29 4.24 -7.08 3.64
C SER A 29 5.21 -7.31 4.79
N TYR A 30 4.87 -8.25 5.68
CA TYR A 30 5.79 -8.77 6.67
C TYR A 30 6.28 -10.15 6.19
N ASP A 31 7.58 -10.32 5.96
CA ASP A 31 8.20 -11.55 5.43
C ASP A 31 7.97 -12.81 6.29
N TYR A 32 7.41 -12.68 7.50
CA TYR A 32 7.17 -13.78 8.43
C TYR A 32 5.74 -14.37 8.34
N ASN A 33 4.94 -14.01 7.34
CA ASN A 33 3.59 -14.54 7.21
C ASN A 33 3.65 -16.03 6.79
N THR A 34 3.71 -16.92 7.79
CA THR A 34 3.73 -18.39 7.66
C THR A 34 2.39 -19.00 7.27
N ASP A 35 1.33 -18.19 7.21
CA ASP A 35 0.00 -18.62 6.81
C ASP A 35 -0.10 -18.66 5.28
N THR A 36 -0.64 -19.76 4.75
CA THR A 36 -0.92 -19.96 3.31
C THR A 36 -1.92 -18.95 2.72
N ASN A 37 -2.41 -18.02 3.53
CA ASN A 37 -3.28 -16.93 3.11
C ASN A 37 -2.43 -15.66 3.00
N GLU A 38 -2.38 -15.08 1.81
CA GLU A 38 -1.67 -13.84 1.55
C GLU A 38 -2.37 -12.70 2.30
N LYS A 39 -1.87 -12.37 3.49
CA LYS A 39 -2.32 -11.22 4.26
C LYS A 39 -1.52 -10.01 3.83
N ILE A 40 -2.21 -9.00 3.33
CA ILE A 40 -1.61 -7.74 2.93
C ILE A 40 -2.00 -6.68 3.95
N ASP A 41 -1.01 -6.11 4.62
CA ASP A 41 -1.21 -4.96 5.51
C ASP A 41 -0.99 -3.68 4.70
N TYR A 42 -1.88 -2.71 4.84
CA TYR A 42 -1.80 -1.39 4.23
C TYR A 42 -1.72 -0.34 5.33
N LYS A 43 -0.86 0.66 5.15
CA LYS A 43 -0.73 1.79 6.06
C LYS A 43 -0.90 3.08 5.31
N CYS A 44 -1.80 3.93 5.80
CA CYS A 44 -1.96 5.27 5.26
C CYS A 44 -0.84 6.19 5.78
N PRO A 45 -0.09 6.88 4.91
CA PRO A 45 0.98 7.78 5.32
C PRO A 45 0.48 9.08 5.98
N ASN A 46 -0.73 9.54 5.68
CA ASN A 46 -1.24 10.80 6.21
C ASN A 46 -1.94 10.66 7.57
N CYS A 47 -2.86 9.70 7.71
CA CYS A 47 -3.61 9.51 8.96
C CYS A 47 -3.06 8.39 9.86
N GLY A 48 -2.09 7.59 9.37
CA GLY A 48 -1.53 6.46 10.11
C GLY A 48 -2.49 5.26 10.27
N HIS A 49 -3.65 5.29 9.60
CA HIS A 49 -4.61 4.19 9.62
C HIS A 49 -4.03 2.93 9.00
N ARG A 50 -4.30 1.79 9.63
CA ARG A 50 -3.83 0.48 9.17
C ARG A 50 -5.03 -0.35 8.75
N LEU A 51 -4.98 -0.90 7.55
CA LEU A 51 -5.97 -1.80 7.01
C LEU A 51 -5.29 -3.14 6.74
N CYS A 52 -5.94 -4.25 7.08
CA CYS A 52 -5.43 -5.58 6.78
C CYS A 52 -6.44 -6.25 5.87
N ILE A 53 -6.01 -6.68 4.69
CA ILE A 53 -6.84 -7.43 3.74
C ILE A 53 -6.30 -8.85 3.66
N LEU A 54 -7.19 -9.83 3.80
CA LEU A 54 -6.88 -11.23 3.55
C LEU A 54 -7.24 -11.49 2.08
N VAL A 55 -6.27 -11.91 1.29
CA VAL A 55 -6.49 -12.33 -0.10
C VAL A 55 -6.71 -13.84 -0.04
N GLU A 56 -7.95 -14.27 -0.33
CA GLU A 56 -8.38 -15.68 -0.38
C GLU A 56 -8.20 -16.28 -1.78
#